data_AF-A0A2N2RKQ6-F1
#
_entry.id   AF-A0A2N2RKQ6-F1
#
_cell.length_a   1.000
_cell.length_b   1.000
_cell.length_c   1.000
_cell.angle_alpha   90.00
_cell.angle_beta   90.00
_cell.angle_gamma   90.00
#
_symmetry.space_group_name_H-M   'P 1'
#
loop_
_entity.id
_entity.type
_entity.pdbx_description
1 polymer ?
#
loop_
_entity_poly.entity_id
_entity_poly.type
_entity_poly.pdbx_seq_one_letter_code
_entity_poly.pdbx_strand_id
1 'polypeptide(L)'
;MASIRARTDSGLLFFDFRYKGTRCREQTALEDNKTNRAKMEKILKKIEEDIEANNFDYRRYFPNSKLAEKFDSLQAIRSKISLATQQAFAASPVVMDAPLFSDFAEQWFIEFSVGWRRTYISTVRQIIDSRLIPAFGNKAVSNIRREDILSFRSTLAKEPGRKQDSKLSPRRINAIVLVLTQVLNEAADRFNFTTAGDRIKPLKLKKADVMPFSLEEVYRIIETVRPDFKDYFTVRFFTGMRTGEIDGLKWKYVDFEKRLICVRETYTAGDEDYTKNDTSQRDIRMSQPVYDALKRQYEATGKFSKFVFCNRDGNPIDLHNFCKRVWYPLLQHLGLEKRTPYQSRHTAATLWLAAGEAPEWIARQLGHANTEMLFTVYSRFVPNLTRQDGSAFERLLLQSGGNKNDTTAATSVETA
;
A
#
# COMPACT_ATOMS: atom_id res chain seq x y z
N MET A 1 -20.44 51.41 11.72
CA MET A 1 -21.10 52.64 11.21
C MET A 1 -20.13 53.78 11.42
N ALA A 2 -19.86 54.56 10.38
CA ALA A 2 -19.06 55.77 10.51
C ALA A 2 -19.82 56.81 11.34
N SER A 3 -19.11 57.66 12.07
CA SER A 3 -19.74 58.70 12.90
C SER A 3 -18.89 59.95 12.97
N ILE A 4 -19.53 61.10 13.19
CA ILE A 4 -18.88 62.38 13.48
C ILE A 4 -19.02 62.65 14.97
N ARG A 5 -17.91 62.93 15.64
CA ARG A 5 -17.87 63.17 17.09
C ARG A 5 -17.08 64.44 17.38
N ALA A 6 -17.39 65.08 18.50
CA ALA A 6 -16.62 66.21 19.03
C ALA A 6 -15.66 65.70 20.11
N ARG A 7 -14.46 66.27 20.16
CA ARG A 7 -13.46 65.91 21.17
C ARG A 7 -13.68 66.76 22.42
N THR A 8 -13.69 66.12 23.59
CA THR A 8 -14.03 66.77 24.87
C THR A 8 -12.97 67.77 25.35
N ASP A 9 -11.76 67.71 24.81
CA ASP A 9 -10.60 68.55 25.17
C ASP A 9 -10.49 69.83 24.32
N SER A 10 -10.94 69.80 23.07
CA SER A 10 -10.69 70.84 22.06
C SER A 10 -11.95 71.38 21.39
N GLY A 11 -13.11 70.74 21.57
CA GLY A 11 -14.38 71.16 20.95
C GLY A 11 -14.44 70.97 19.42
N LEU A 12 -13.39 70.39 18.83
CA LEU A 12 -13.28 70.18 17.39
C LEU A 12 -13.90 68.84 16.97
N LEU A 13 -14.48 68.84 15.76
CA LEU A 13 -15.11 67.67 15.16
C LEU A 13 -14.07 66.75 14.49
N PHE A 14 -14.31 65.44 14.57
CA PHE A 14 -13.50 64.41 13.90
C PHE A 14 -14.38 63.32 13.29
N PHE A 15 -13.86 62.68 12.23
CA PHE A 15 -14.45 61.49 11.62
C PHE A 15 -14.01 60.24 12.36
N ASP A 16 -14.91 59.30 12.66
CA ASP A 16 -14.60 57.97 13.20
C ASP A 16 -15.23 56.90 12.32
N PHE A 17 -14.40 56.20 11.55
CA PHE A 17 -14.83 55.16 10.60
C PHE A 17 -13.81 54.02 10.52
N ARG A 18 -14.12 52.95 9.77
CA ARG A 18 -13.19 51.84 9.54
C ARG A 18 -12.89 51.71 8.06
N TYR A 19 -11.62 51.56 7.71
CA TYR A 19 -11.17 51.30 6.35
C TYR A 19 -10.08 50.21 6.37
N LYS A 20 -10.24 49.19 5.51
CA LYS A 20 -9.34 48.01 5.42
C LYS A 20 -9.00 47.41 6.80
N GLY A 21 -10.02 47.24 7.65
CA GLY A 21 -9.88 46.67 9.00
C GLY A 21 -9.25 47.59 10.06
N THR A 22 -8.74 48.77 9.69
CA THR A 22 -8.17 49.75 10.63
C THR A 22 -9.20 50.82 11.00
N ARG A 23 -9.34 51.14 12.28
CA ARG A 23 -10.16 52.27 12.76
C ARG A 23 -9.43 53.59 12.48
N CYS A 24 -10.11 54.49 11.80
CA CYS A 24 -9.60 55.77 11.33
C CYS A 24 -10.28 56.89 12.11
N ARG A 25 -9.49 57.74 12.78
CA ARG A 25 -9.97 58.90 13.53
C ARG A 25 -9.26 60.15 13.04
N GLU A 26 -9.93 60.89 12.15
CA GLU A 26 -9.34 62.03 11.47
C GLU A 26 -9.94 63.33 11.99
N GLN A 27 -9.09 64.14 12.63
CA GLN A 27 -9.49 65.39 13.26
C GLN A 27 -9.59 66.51 12.22
N THR A 28 -10.61 67.36 12.38
CA THR A 28 -10.79 68.56 11.57
C THR A 28 -10.51 69.82 12.39
N ALA A 29 -10.38 70.95 11.71
CA ALA A 29 -10.28 72.27 12.34
C ALA A 29 -11.65 72.93 12.61
N LEU A 30 -12.75 72.18 12.49
CA LEU A 30 -14.11 72.71 12.62
C LEU A 30 -14.64 72.54 14.04
N GLU A 31 -15.12 73.62 14.63
CA GLU A 31 -15.84 73.60 15.91
C GLU A 31 -17.21 72.95 15.79
N ASP A 32 -17.70 72.42 16.91
CA ASP A 32 -18.98 71.74 17.02
C ASP A 32 -20.17 72.72 16.93
N ASN A 33 -20.65 72.96 15.70
CA ASN A 33 -21.90 73.65 15.43
C ASN A 33 -22.70 72.97 14.31
N LYS A 34 -23.99 73.31 14.23
CA LYS A 34 -24.96 72.69 13.31
C LYS A 34 -24.52 72.77 11.83
N THR A 35 -23.94 73.89 11.42
CA THR A 35 -23.49 74.12 10.04
C THR A 35 -22.27 73.27 9.69
N ASN A 36 -21.31 73.16 10.61
CA ASN A 36 -20.09 72.38 10.42
C ASN A 36 -20.37 70.87 10.44
N ARG A 37 -21.28 70.42 11.31
CA ARG A 37 -21.75 69.01 11.31
C ARG A 37 -22.38 68.62 9.98
N ALA A 38 -23.27 69.45 9.43
CA ALA A 38 -23.90 69.18 8.13
C ALA A 38 -22.88 69.09 6.98
N LYS A 39 -21.84 69.94 6.99
CA LYS A 39 -20.74 69.86 6.01
C LYS A 39 -19.95 68.56 6.14
N MET A 40 -19.65 68.13 7.37
CA MET A 40 -18.95 66.88 7.62
C MET A 40 -19.78 65.66 7.26
N GLU A 41 -21.09 65.66 7.52
CA GLU A 41 -21.99 64.57 7.14
C GLU A 41 -21.98 64.33 5.62
N LYS A 42 -21.98 65.41 4.82
CA LYS A 42 -21.87 65.31 3.36
C LYS A 42 -20.54 64.66 2.91
N ILE A 43 -19.44 64.98 3.58
CA ILE A 43 -18.12 64.39 3.30
C ILE A 43 -18.10 62.93 3.75
N LEU A 44 -18.63 62.61 4.93
CA LEU A 44 -18.70 61.25 5.46
C LEU A 44 -19.49 60.33 4.52
N LYS A 45 -20.63 60.80 4.01
CA LYS A 45 -21.44 60.06 3.04
C LYS A 45 -20.63 59.72 1.78
N LYS A 46 -19.89 60.70 1.25
CA LYS A 46 -19.04 60.48 0.07
C LYS A 46 -17.89 59.50 0.34
N ILE A 47 -17.31 59.55 1.54
CA ILE A 47 -16.30 58.58 1.99
C ILE A 47 -16.89 57.16 2.01
N GLU A 48 -18.09 56.99 2.55
CA GLU A 48 -18.78 55.69 2.58
C GLU A 48 -19.09 55.17 1.17
N GLU A 49 -19.61 56.03 0.27
CA GLU A 49 -19.87 55.70 -1.13
C GLU A 49 -18.59 55.26 -1.88
N ASP A 50 -17.48 55.99 -1.71
CA ASP A 50 -16.21 55.64 -2.36
C ASP A 50 -15.62 54.32 -1.80
N ILE A 51 -15.83 54.02 -0.51
CA ILE A 51 -15.38 52.75 0.11
C ILE A 51 -16.18 51.57 -0.46
N GLU A 52 -17.50 51.71 -0.59
CA GLU A 52 -18.36 50.69 -1.20
C GLU A 52 -18.03 50.45 -2.68
N ALA A 53 -17.75 51.52 -3.42
CA ALA A 53 -17.32 51.45 -4.81
C ALA A 53 -15.88 50.94 -5.02
N ASN A 54 -15.16 50.59 -3.94
CA ASN A 54 -13.73 50.22 -3.94
C ASN A 54 -12.80 51.27 -4.58
N ASN A 55 -13.21 52.53 -4.66
CA ASN A 55 -12.45 53.64 -5.26
C ASN A 55 -11.94 54.65 -4.20
N PHE A 56 -12.07 54.32 -2.92
CA PHE A 56 -11.62 55.19 -1.84
C PHE A 56 -10.09 55.26 -1.73
N ASP A 57 -9.56 56.44 -2.04
CA ASP A 57 -8.18 56.84 -1.80
C ASP A 57 -8.07 57.64 -0.50
N TYR A 58 -7.44 57.03 0.51
CA TYR A 58 -7.30 57.62 1.83
C TYR A 58 -6.53 58.95 1.82
N ARG A 59 -5.44 59.03 1.05
CA ARG A 59 -4.57 60.21 0.99
C ARG A 59 -5.27 61.39 0.33
N ARG A 60 -6.17 61.13 -0.62
CA ARG A 60 -6.98 62.18 -1.25
C ARG A 60 -7.88 62.91 -0.26
N TYR A 61 -8.46 62.19 0.71
CA TYR A 61 -9.34 62.78 1.72
C TYR A 61 -8.56 63.33 2.92
N PHE A 62 -7.45 62.69 3.30
CA PHE A 62 -6.65 63.05 4.48
C PHE A 62 -5.15 63.13 4.13
N PRO A 63 -4.71 64.14 3.38
CA PRO A 63 -3.35 64.20 2.81
C PRO A 63 -2.24 64.27 3.87
N ASN A 64 -2.53 64.86 5.03
CA ASN A 64 -1.57 65.07 6.12
C ASN A 64 -1.70 64.05 7.26
N SER A 65 -2.48 62.98 7.08
CA SER A 65 -2.67 61.96 8.11
C SER A 65 -1.51 60.96 8.14
N LYS A 66 -1.02 60.63 9.34
CA LYS A 66 -0.09 59.50 9.54
C LYS A 66 -0.68 58.15 9.09
N LEU A 67 -2.01 58.03 9.07
CA LEU A 67 -2.68 56.83 8.56
C LEU A 67 -2.62 56.77 7.03
N ALA A 68 -2.50 57.90 6.32
CA ALA A 68 -2.31 57.90 4.87
C ALA A 68 -1.02 57.15 4.50
N GLU A 69 0.11 57.47 5.14
CA GLU A 69 1.39 56.77 4.93
C GLU A 69 1.28 55.24 5.14
N LYS A 70 0.51 54.83 6.16
CA LYS A 70 0.23 53.41 6.42
C LYS A 70 -0.57 52.77 5.28
N PHE A 71 -1.55 53.44 4.72
CA PHE A 71 -2.35 52.89 3.61
C PHE A 71 -1.59 52.91 2.27
N ASP A 72 -0.75 53.92 2.04
CA ASP A 72 0.11 53.99 0.86
C ASP A 72 1.15 52.86 0.86
N SER A 73 1.79 52.60 2.01
CA SER A 73 2.74 51.48 2.15
C SER A 73 2.05 50.13 1.96
N LEU A 74 0.84 49.93 2.51
CA LEU A 74 0.05 48.72 2.26
C LEU A 74 -0.36 48.57 0.79
N GLN A 75 -0.68 49.65 0.09
CA GLN A 75 -1.02 49.63 -1.33
C GLN A 75 0.22 49.37 -2.19
N ALA A 76 1.38 49.94 -1.84
CA ALA A 76 2.66 49.68 -2.49
C ALA A 76 3.15 48.24 -2.27
N ILE A 77 2.94 47.66 -1.08
CA ILE A 77 3.21 46.24 -0.82
C ILE A 77 2.28 45.36 -1.67
N ARG A 78 0.99 45.70 -1.76
CA ARG A 78 0.01 44.94 -2.55
C ARG A 78 0.29 45.03 -4.05
N SER A 79 0.71 46.18 -4.57
CA SER A 79 1.11 46.34 -5.97
C SER A 79 2.43 45.63 -6.26
N LYS A 80 3.42 45.66 -5.36
CA LYS A 80 4.64 44.83 -5.46
C LYS A 80 4.35 43.33 -5.44
N ILE A 81 3.45 42.86 -4.58
CA ILE A 81 3.00 41.45 -4.58
C ILE A 81 2.29 41.12 -5.89
N SER A 82 1.42 42.00 -6.40
CA SER A 82 0.74 41.81 -7.69
C SER A 82 1.70 41.76 -8.87
N LEU A 83 2.72 42.64 -8.89
CA LEU A 83 3.76 42.69 -9.92
C LEU A 83 4.70 41.49 -9.83
N ALA A 84 5.08 41.07 -8.62
CA ALA A 84 5.85 39.84 -8.41
C ALA A 84 5.05 38.58 -8.79
N THR A 85 3.73 38.59 -8.57
CA THR A 85 2.82 37.52 -9.01
C THR A 85 2.68 37.53 -10.53
N GLN A 86 2.52 38.69 -11.16
CA GLN A 86 2.45 38.81 -12.63
C GLN A 86 3.77 38.44 -13.31
N GLN A 87 4.93 38.79 -12.72
CA GLN A 87 6.24 38.37 -13.22
C GLN A 87 6.50 36.87 -12.99
N ALA A 88 5.99 36.29 -11.90
CA ALA A 88 6.04 34.84 -11.69
C ALA A 88 5.09 34.06 -12.63
N PHE A 89 3.96 34.65 -13.03
CA PHE A 89 3.04 34.09 -14.04
C PHE A 89 3.59 34.25 -15.47
N ALA A 90 4.31 35.33 -15.78
CA ALA A 90 4.95 35.54 -17.08
C ALA A 90 6.23 34.71 -17.30
N ALA A 91 6.84 34.21 -16.22
CA ALA A 91 8.02 33.34 -16.26
C ALA A 91 7.68 31.84 -16.05
N SER A 92 6.41 31.48 -15.95
CA SER A 92 6.02 30.07 -16.03
C SER A 92 6.10 29.61 -17.48
N PRO A 93 6.70 28.44 -17.77
CA PRO A 93 6.59 27.86 -19.09
C PRO A 93 5.11 27.71 -19.41
N VAL A 94 4.74 27.95 -20.67
CA VAL A 94 3.43 27.62 -21.22
C VAL A 94 2.99 26.29 -20.62
N VAL A 95 1.99 26.30 -19.73
CA VAL A 95 1.34 25.06 -19.33
C VAL A 95 0.76 24.55 -20.62
N MET A 96 1.39 23.53 -21.22
CA MET A 96 0.77 22.82 -22.33
C MET A 96 -0.62 22.42 -21.86
N ASP A 97 -1.64 22.67 -22.67
CA ASP A 97 -3.03 22.37 -22.33
C ASP A 97 -3.13 20.89 -21.95
N ALA A 98 -3.09 20.61 -20.65
CA ALA A 98 -2.87 19.26 -20.17
C ALA A 98 -4.18 18.51 -20.38
N PRO A 99 -4.13 17.29 -20.94
CA PRO A 99 -5.33 16.56 -21.34
C PRO A 99 -6.25 16.30 -20.16
N LEU A 100 -7.50 15.99 -20.47
CA LEU A 100 -8.43 15.44 -19.49
C LEU A 100 -7.88 14.13 -18.92
N PHE A 101 -8.19 13.89 -17.65
CA PHE A 101 -7.76 12.68 -16.97
C PHE A 101 -8.25 11.41 -17.67
N SER A 102 -9.46 11.41 -18.23
CA SER A 102 -10.00 10.26 -18.98
C SER A 102 -9.08 9.86 -20.12
N ASP A 103 -8.66 10.83 -20.92
CA ASP A 103 -7.94 10.61 -22.17
C ASP A 103 -6.50 10.19 -21.85
N PHE A 104 -5.89 10.88 -20.88
CA PHE A 104 -4.54 10.54 -20.45
C PHE A 104 -4.46 9.19 -19.73
N ALA A 105 -5.46 8.87 -18.89
CA ALA A 105 -5.50 7.57 -18.20
C ALA A 105 -5.64 6.41 -19.19
N GLU A 106 -6.38 6.58 -20.29
CA GLU A 106 -6.48 5.59 -21.35
C GLU A 106 -5.14 5.39 -22.08
N GLN A 107 -4.51 6.50 -22.48
CA GLN A 107 -3.18 6.46 -23.10
C GLN A 107 -2.15 5.78 -22.19
N TRP A 108 -2.08 6.20 -20.93
CA TRP A 108 -1.20 5.62 -19.92
C TRP A 108 -1.44 4.13 -19.73
N PHE A 109 -2.71 3.71 -19.67
CA PHE A 109 -3.05 2.31 -19.52
C PHE A 109 -2.55 1.47 -20.70
N ILE A 110 -2.79 1.91 -21.93
CA ILE A 110 -2.35 1.19 -23.15
C ILE A 110 -0.83 1.04 -23.15
N GLU A 111 -0.10 2.14 -22.95
CA GLU A 111 1.37 2.15 -23.02
C GLU A 111 2.02 1.28 -21.93
N PHE A 112 1.55 1.38 -20.69
CA PHE A 112 2.18 0.67 -19.56
C PHE A 112 1.69 -0.78 -19.40
N SER A 113 0.49 -1.11 -19.89
CA SER A 113 -0.08 -2.45 -19.77
C SER A 113 0.75 -3.53 -20.48
N VAL A 114 1.56 -3.16 -21.48
CA VAL A 114 2.43 -4.07 -22.23
C VAL A 114 3.38 -4.85 -21.31
N GLY A 115 3.87 -4.23 -20.24
CA GLY A 115 4.78 -4.87 -19.28
C GLY A 115 4.09 -5.69 -18.19
N TRP A 116 2.77 -5.57 -18.06
CA TRP A 116 2.03 -6.05 -16.90
C TRP A 116 1.53 -7.50 -17.05
N ARG A 117 1.25 -8.14 -15.90
CA ARG A 117 0.55 -9.42 -15.87
C ARG A 117 -0.93 -9.19 -16.15
N ARG A 118 -1.60 -10.13 -16.83
CA ARG A 118 -3.06 -10.06 -17.16
C ARG A 118 -3.94 -9.71 -15.97
N THR A 119 -3.73 -10.35 -14.82
CA THR A 119 -4.50 -10.08 -13.59
C THR A 119 -4.31 -8.65 -13.08
N TYR A 120 -3.11 -8.08 -13.23
CA TYR A 120 -2.83 -6.70 -12.88
C TYR A 120 -3.47 -5.73 -13.88
N ILE A 121 -3.40 -6.01 -15.19
CA ILE A 121 -4.10 -5.26 -16.25
C ILE A 121 -5.59 -5.16 -15.92
N SER A 122 -6.27 -6.28 -15.67
CA SER A 122 -7.69 -6.29 -15.31
C SER A 122 -7.98 -5.51 -14.02
N THR A 123 -7.07 -5.58 -13.03
CA THR A 123 -7.22 -4.84 -11.77
C THR A 123 -7.10 -3.33 -11.98
N VAL A 124 -6.12 -2.88 -12.76
CA VAL A 124 -5.89 -1.46 -13.06
C VAL A 124 -7.02 -0.92 -13.92
N ARG A 125 -7.44 -1.64 -14.97
CA ARG A 125 -8.59 -1.28 -15.82
C ARG A 125 -9.84 -1.05 -14.98
N GLN A 126 -10.17 -2.02 -14.11
CA GLN A 126 -11.32 -1.91 -13.21
C GLN A 126 -11.22 -0.68 -12.31
N ILE A 127 -10.03 -0.37 -11.77
CA ILE A 127 -9.82 0.83 -10.94
C ILE A 127 -10.08 2.10 -11.75
N ILE A 128 -9.52 2.20 -12.96
CA ILE A 128 -9.66 3.35 -13.84
C ILE A 128 -11.15 3.57 -14.15
N ASP A 129 -11.83 2.56 -14.69
CA ASP A 129 -13.21 2.67 -15.15
C ASP A 129 -14.20 2.91 -14.02
N SER A 130 -14.09 2.14 -12.93
CA SER A 130 -15.14 2.13 -11.93
C SER A 130 -14.97 3.21 -10.87
N ARG A 131 -13.77 3.82 -10.75
CA ARG A 131 -13.44 4.77 -9.67
C ARG A 131 -12.76 6.03 -10.14
N LEU A 132 -11.73 5.95 -10.98
CA LEU A 132 -10.93 7.13 -11.31
C LEU A 132 -11.59 8.01 -12.37
N ILE A 133 -12.05 7.43 -13.49
CA ILE A 133 -12.76 8.16 -14.54
C ILE A 133 -14.03 8.83 -13.99
N PRO A 134 -14.91 8.16 -13.21
CA PRO A 134 -16.08 8.81 -12.64
C PRO A 134 -15.76 10.00 -11.72
N ALA A 135 -14.61 9.99 -11.05
CA ALA A 135 -14.23 11.04 -10.09
C ALA A 135 -13.43 12.18 -10.72
N PHE A 136 -12.58 11.87 -11.70
CA PHE A 136 -11.58 12.80 -12.24
C PHE A 136 -11.63 12.98 -13.75
N GLY A 137 -12.38 12.16 -14.49
CA GLY A 137 -12.32 12.09 -15.96
C GLY A 137 -12.43 13.45 -16.65
N ASN A 138 -13.36 14.29 -16.20
CA ASN A 138 -13.61 15.62 -16.77
C ASN A 138 -12.68 16.73 -16.24
N LYS A 139 -11.65 16.40 -15.45
CA LYS A 139 -10.65 17.35 -14.97
C LYS A 139 -9.37 17.20 -15.77
N ALA A 140 -8.76 18.31 -16.16
CA ALA A 140 -7.41 18.31 -16.69
C ALA A 140 -6.44 17.73 -15.65
N VAL A 141 -5.49 16.90 -16.08
CA VAL A 141 -4.52 16.23 -15.18
C VAL A 141 -3.69 17.22 -14.35
N SER A 142 -3.39 18.40 -14.90
CA SER A 142 -2.69 19.50 -14.22
C SER A 142 -3.51 20.18 -13.11
N ASN A 143 -4.83 20.04 -13.15
CA ASN A 143 -5.75 20.66 -12.20
C ASN A 143 -6.15 19.75 -11.03
N ILE A 144 -5.66 18.51 -10.99
CA ILE A 144 -5.94 17.57 -9.88
C ILE A 144 -4.99 17.86 -8.73
N ARG A 145 -5.52 18.46 -7.66
CA ARG A 145 -4.74 18.91 -6.50
C ARG A 145 -4.78 17.90 -5.35
N ARG A 146 -3.97 18.19 -4.34
CA ARG A 146 -3.85 17.34 -3.14
C ARG A 146 -5.18 17.18 -2.42
N GLU A 147 -5.93 18.27 -2.31
CA GLU A 147 -7.25 18.34 -1.70
C GLU A 147 -8.26 17.44 -2.43
N ASP A 148 -8.21 17.37 -3.76
CA ASP A 148 -9.06 16.49 -4.55
C ASP A 148 -8.78 15.02 -4.24
N ILE A 149 -7.50 14.63 -4.18
CA ILE A 149 -7.09 13.25 -3.88
C ILE A 149 -7.50 12.86 -2.45
N LEU A 150 -7.36 13.76 -1.48
CA LEU A 150 -7.77 13.53 -0.09
C LEU A 150 -9.28 13.45 0.06
N SER A 151 -10.03 14.30 -0.64
CA SER A 151 -11.49 14.25 -0.70
C SER A 151 -11.96 12.92 -1.29
N PHE A 152 -11.39 12.52 -2.43
CA PHE A 152 -11.67 11.24 -3.07
C PHE A 152 -11.31 10.03 -2.18
N ARG A 153 -10.16 10.05 -1.50
CA ARG A 153 -9.83 8.99 -0.53
C ARG A 153 -10.87 8.89 0.59
N SER A 154 -11.45 10.02 0.99
CA SER A 154 -12.49 10.08 2.02
C SER A 154 -13.83 9.57 1.51
N THR A 155 -14.16 9.73 0.22
CA THR A 155 -15.35 9.09 -0.38
C THR A 155 -15.16 7.59 -0.48
N LEU A 156 -14.01 7.10 -0.96
CA LEU A 156 -13.68 5.67 -1.03
C LEU A 156 -13.80 4.98 0.35
N ALA A 157 -13.41 5.67 1.42
CA ALA A 157 -13.52 5.13 2.78
C ALA A 157 -14.97 4.93 3.25
N LYS A 158 -15.96 5.55 2.61
CA LYS A 158 -17.40 5.41 2.91
C LYS A 158 -18.08 4.38 2.03
N GLU A 159 -17.44 3.93 0.96
CA GLU A 159 -18.04 3.00 0.01
C GLU A 159 -18.18 1.59 0.59
N PRO A 160 -19.24 0.86 0.22
CA PRO A 160 -19.43 -0.51 0.64
C PRO A 160 -18.32 -1.42 0.08
N GLY A 161 -17.85 -2.32 0.94
CA GLY A 161 -16.95 -3.39 0.61
C GLY A 161 -17.67 -4.62 0.06
N ARG A 162 -16.91 -5.70 -0.17
CA ARG A 162 -17.48 -6.96 -0.70
C ARG A 162 -18.36 -7.72 0.30
N LYS A 163 -18.19 -7.49 1.60
CA LYS A 163 -19.04 -8.10 2.64
C LYS A 163 -20.18 -7.14 2.97
N GLN A 164 -21.34 -7.69 3.29
CA GLN A 164 -22.46 -6.93 3.83
C GLN A 164 -22.00 -6.10 5.04
N ASP A 165 -22.42 -4.84 5.08
CA ASP A 165 -22.07 -3.83 6.09
C ASP A 165 -20.56 -3.58 6.29
N SER A 166 -19.72 -4.01 5.35
CA SER A 166 -18.29 -3.67 5.35
C SER A 166 -18.02 -2.43 4.50
N LYS A 167 -16.96 -1.71 4.84
CA LYS A 167 -16.39 -0.63 4.01
C LYS A 167 -15.23 -1.15 3.18
N LEU A 168 -14.82 -0.39 2.17
CA LEU A 168 -13.58 -0.69 1.44
C LEU A 168 -12.38 -0.78 2.39
N SER A 169 -11.60 -1.85 2.24
CA SER A 169 -10.40 -2.05 3.05
C SER A 169 -9.34 -0.98 2.76
N PRO A 170 -8.52 -0.57 3.75
CA PRO A 170 -7.39 0.35 3.53
C PRO A 170 -6.43 -0.11 2.43
N ARG A 171 -6.24 -1.43 2.29
CA ARG A 171 -5.43 -2.02 1.21
C ARG A 171 -6.00 -1.71 -0.18
N ARG A 172 -7.31 -1.84 -0.37
CA ARG A 172 -7.96 -1.52 -1.65
C ARG A 172 -7.93 -0.03 -1.93
N ILE A 173 -8.16 0.81 -0.93
CA ILE A 173 -8.07 2.26 -1.05
C ILE A 173 -6.64 2.67 -1.48
N ASN A 174 -5.61 2.14 -0.81
CA ASN A 174 -4.23 2.41 -1.18
C ASN A 174 -3.91 1.98 -2.62
N ALA A 175 -4.44 0.84 -3.09
CA ALA A 175 -4.25 0.39 -4.46
C ALA A 175 -4.92 1.33 -5.49
N ILE A 176 -6.11 1.85 -5.20
CA ILE A 176 -6.81 2.82 -6.06
C ILE A 176 -6.02 4.13 -6.13
N VAL A 177 -5.61 4.65 -4.97
CA VAL A 177 -4.83 5.90 -4.88
C VAL A 177 -3.46 5.74 -5.53
N LEU A 178 -2.84 4.56 -5.44
CA LEU A 178 -1.56 4.29 -6.11
C LEU A 178 -1.67 4.42 -7.63
N VAL A 179 -2.71 3.82 -8.25
CA VAL A 179 -2.93 3.95 -9.70
C VAL A 179 -3.16 5.41 -10.08
N LEU A 180 -3.96 6.15 -9.29
CA LEU A 180 -4.16 7.59 -9.51
C LEU A 180 -2.82 8.35 -9.47
N THR A 181 -2.01 8.12 -8.44
CA THR A 181 -0.69 8.77 -8.31
C THR A 181 0.23 8.41 -9.48
N GLN A 182 0.25 7.15 -9.94
CA GLN A 182 1.07 6.75 -11.09
C GLN A 182 0.67 7.50 -12.38
N VAL A 183 -0.64 7.60 -12.66
CA VAL A 183 -1.15 8.36 -13.81
C VAL A 183 -0.76 9.84 -13.69
N LEU A 184 -0.94 10.45 -12.51
CA LEU A 184 -0.64 11.87 -12.30
C LEU A 184 0.86 12.19 -12.34
N ASN A 185 1.72 11.28 -11.88
CA ASN A 185 3.17 11.45 -11.94
C ASN A 185 3.65 11.38 -13.39
N GLU A 186 3.18 10.39 -14.17
CA GLU A 186 3.52 10.32 -15.60
C GLU A 186 3.01 11.57 -16.36
N ALA A 187 1.80 12.04 -16.05
CA ALA A 187 1.27 13.28 -16.63
C ALA A 187 2.15 14.49 -16.26
N ALA A 188 2.53 14.61 -15.00
CA ALA A 188 3.37 15.69 -14.49
C ALA A 188 4.71 15.76 -15.23
N ASP A 189 5.33 14.60 -15.45
CA ASP A 189 6.59 14.49 -16.19
C ASP A 189 6.41 14.85 -17.67
N ARG A 190 5.37 14.37 -18.35
CA ARG A 190 5.14 14.64 -19.79
C ARG A 190 4.74 16.08 -20.11
N PHE A 191 3.89 16.67 -19.27
CA PHE A 191 3.34 18.01 -19.47
C PHE A 191 4.03 19.07 -18.61
N ASN A 192 5.11 18.69 -17.91
CA ASN A 192 5.98 19.57 -17.13
C ASN A 192 5.22 20.41 -16.08
N PHE A 193 4.42 19.76 -15.25
CA PHE A 193 3.73 20.39 -14.11
C PHE A 193 4.04 19.66 -12.80
N THR A 194 3.68 20.27 -11.66
CA THR A 194 3.89 19.63 -10.34
C THR A 194 2.65 18.90 -9.87
N THR A 195 2.80 17.66 -9.44
CA THR A 195 1.70 16.86 -8.86
C THR A 195 1.82 16.73 -7.34
N ALA A 196 0.70 16.46 -6.68
CA ALA A 196 0.66 16.13 -5.26
C ALA A 196 0.73 14.62 -4.99
N GLY A 197 0.78 13.78 -6.04
CA GLY A 197 0.71 12.32 -5.96
C GLY A 197 1.66 11.71 -4.92
N ASP A 198 2.93 12.11 -4.95
CA ASP A 198 3.98 11.58 -4.05
C ASP A 198 3.84 12.02 -2.59
N ARG A 199 3.07 13.08 -2.34
CA ARG A 199 2.86 13.64 -0.99
C ARG A 199 1.66 13.00 -0.27
N ILE A 200 1.01 12.00 -0.88
CA ILE A 200 -0.11 11.29 -0.28
C ILE A 200 0.40 10.07 0.49
N LYS A 201 0.46 10.20 1.82
CA LYS A 201 0.81 9.07 2.69
C LYS A 201 -0.24 7.96 2.59
N PRO A 202 0.15 6.69 2.38
CA PRO A 202 -0.77 5.57 2.34
C PRO A 202 -1.44 5.35 3.70
N LEU A 203 -2.64 4.78 3.69
CA LEU A 203 -3.32 4.36 4.92
C LEU A 203 -2.54 3.22 5.59
N LYS A 204 -2.46 3.26 6.91
CA LYS A 204 -1.80 2.21 7.70
C LYS A 204 -2.48 0.87 7.47
N LEU A 205 -1.68 -0.15 7.17
CA LEU A 205 -2.14 -1.52 7.03
C LEU A 205 -1.81 -2.30 8.31
N LYS A 206 -2.77 -3.08 8.80
CA LYS A 206 -2.46 -4.12 9.78
C LYS A 206 -1.63 -5.19 9.07
N LYS A 207 -0.51 -5.61 9.66
CA LYS A 207 0.25 -6.76 9.16
C LYS A 207 -0.64 -8.00 9.31
N ALA A 208 -0.60 -8.89 8.32
CA ALA A 208 -1.33 -10.15 8.40
C ALA A 208 -0.64 -11.06 9.43
N ASP A 209 -1.43 -11.66 10.31
CA ASP A 209 -0.90 -12.61 11.28
C ASP A 209 -0.52 -13.92 10.60
N VAL A 210 0.72 -14.35 10.85
CA VAL A 210 1.22 -15.66 10.48
C VAL A 210 0.82 -16.63 11.59
N MET A 211 0.14 -17.71 11.23
CA MET A 211 -0.43 -18.70 12.14
C MET A 211 -0.15 -20.08 11.55
N PRO A 212 1.11 -20.58 11.67
CA PRO A 212 1.47 -21.89 11.16
C PRO A 212 0.74 -22.99 11.94
N PHE A 213 0.51 -24.12 11.30
CA PHE A 213 -0.04 -25.30 11.95
C PHE A 213 1.06 -26.04 12.74
N SER A 214 0.69 -26.71 13.83
CA SER A 214 1.56 -27.70 14.45
C SER A 214 1.67 -28.96 13.58
N LEU A 215 2.70 -29.78 13.81
CA LEU A 215 2.87 -31.03 13.05
C LEU A 215 1.68 -31.99 13.28
N GLU A 216 1.15 -32.02 14.50
CA GLU A 216 -0.02 -32.81 14.89
C GLU A 216 -1.28 -32.31 14.16
N GLU A 217 -1.49 -30.99 14.09
CA GLU A 217 -2.58 -30.41 13.30
C GLU A 217 -2.46 -30.77 11.81
N VAL A 218 -1.23 -30.74 11.25
CA VAL A 218 -0.96 -31.13 9.86
C VAL A 218 -1.36 -32.58 9.61
N TYR A 219 -0.95 -33.52 10.47
CA TYR A 219 -1.32 -34.93 10.33
C TYR A 219 -2.83 -35.14 10.47
N ARG A 220 -3.48 -34.50 11.45
CA ARG A 220 -4.95 -34.55 11.59
C ARG A 220 -5.66 -34.09 10.32
N ILE A 221 -5.17 -33.04 9.67
CA ILE A 221 -5.69 -32.55 8.40
C ILE A 221 -5.53 -33.60 7.28
N ILE A 222 -4.32 -34.15 7.12
CA ILE A 222 -4.02 -35.14 6.07
C ILE A 222 -4.80 -36.45 6.28
N GLU A 223 -4.98 -36.90 7.51
CA GLU A 223 -5.65 -38.16 7.81
C GLU A 223 -7.17 -38.07 7.62
N THR A 224 -7.76 -36.93 7.98
CA THR A 224 -9.21 -36.70 7.98
C THR A 224 -9.74 -36.22 6.63
N VAL A 225 -8.91 -35.60 5.80
CA VAL A 225 -9.36 -35.13 4.48
C VAL A 225 -9.76 -36.31 3.58
N ARG A 226 -10.66 -36.02 2.63
CA ARG A 226 -11.10 -36.96 1.61
C ARG A 226 -9.88 -37.58 0.87
N PRO A 227 -9.91 -38.89 0.53
CA PRO A 227 -8.74 -39.60 -0.01
C PRO A 227 -8.05 -38.93 -1.21
N ASP A 228 -8.81 -38.36 -2.13
CA ASP A 228 -8.31 -37.66 -3.33
C ASP A 228 -7.50 -36.38 -3.03
N PHE A 229 -7.59 -35.86 -1.81
CA PHE A 229 -6.85 -34.67 -1.37
C PHE A 229 -5.67 -35.00 -0.47
N LYS A 230 -5.49 -36.24 -0.01
CA LYS A 230 -4.40 -36.59 0.94
C LYS A 230 -3.02 -36.26 0.40
N ASP A 231 -2.75 -36.63 -0.85
CA ASP A 231 -1.46 -36.35 -1.49
C ASP A 231 -1.31 -34.85 -1.78
N TYR A 232 -2.39 -34.15 -2.14
CA TYR A 232 -2.38 -32.69 -2.31
C TYR A 232 -1.98 -31.96 -1.02
N PHE A 233 -2.59 -32.30 0.11
CA PHE A 233 -2.25 -31.68 1.40
C PHE A 233 -0.84 -32.05 1.87
N THR A 234 -0.41 -33.30 1.66
CA THR A 234 0.95 -33.75 1.99
C THR A 234 2.00 -32.92 1.27
N VAL A 235 1.88 -32.77 -0.06
CA VAL A 235 2.78 -31.92 -0.85
C VAL A 235 2.66 -30.46 -0.42
N ARG A 236 1.44 -29.94 -0.20
CA ARG A 236 1.19 -28.55 0.18
C ARG A 236 1.85 -28.14 1.50
N PHE A 237 1.88 -29.03 2.50
CA PHE A 237 2.46 -28.76 3.81
C PHE A 237 3.97 -29.00 3.89
N PHE A 238 4.51 -29.92 3.08
CA PHE A 238 5.91 -30.34 3.22
C PHE A 238 6.85 -29.83 2.11
N THR A 239 6.35 -29.02 1.18
CA THR A 239 7.18 -28.40 0.11
C THR A 239 7.30 -26.88 0.22
N GLY A 240 6.44 -26.24 1.02
CA GLY A 240 6.41 -24.79 1.14
C GLY A 240 6.05 -24.06 -0.16
N MET A 241 5.48 -24.74 -1.18
CA MET A 241 5.06 -24.10 -2.43
C MET A 241 4.01 -23.01 -2.20
N ARG A 242 4.05 -21.95 -3.01
CA ARG A 242 2.97 -20.95 -3.05
C ARG A 242 1.72 -21.60 -3.64
N THR A 243 0.55 -21.09 -3.26
CA THR A 243 -0.74 -21.63 -3.72
C THR A 243 -0.83 -21.80 -5.24
N GLY A 244 -0.48 -20.78 -6.03
CA GLY A 244 -0.51 -20.90 -7.49
C GLY A 244 0.56 -21.83 -8.08
N GLU A 245 1.64 -22.11 -7.37
CA GLU A 245 2.68 -23.04 -7.81
C GLU A 245 2.22 -24.49 -7.66
N ILE A 246 1.61 -24.83 -6.52
CA ILE A 246 1.11 -26.20 -6.30
C ILE A 246 -0.15 -26.49 -7.10
N ASP A 247 -1.08 -25.54 -7.16
CA ASP A 247 -2.34 -25.71 -7.92
C ASP A 247 -2.07 -25.84 -9.42
N GLY A 248 -0.97 -25.23 -9.91
CA GLY A 248 -0.52 -25.28 -11.30
C GLY A 248 0.63 -26.25 -11.58
N LEU A 249 1.03 -27.09 -10.62
CA LEU A 249 2.18 -27.99 -10.79
C LEU A 249 1.90 -29.01 -11.90
N LYS A 250 2.85 -29.18 -12.82
CA LYS A 250 2.74 -30.11 -13.95
C LYS A 250 3.69 -31.29 -13.81
N TRP A 251 3.32 -32.45 -14.35
CA TRP A 251 4.16 -33.66 -14.28
C TRP A 251 5.53 -33.49 -14.92
N LYS A 252 5.66 -32.67 -15.98
CA LYS A 252 6.95 -32.33 -16.62
C LYS A 252 7.97 -31.67 -15.66
N TYR A 253 7.52 -31.22 -14.49
CA TYR A 253 8.36 -30.57 -13.48
C TYR A 253 8.58 -31.43 -12.24
N VAL A 254 8.20 -32.71 -12.28
CA VAL A 254 8.43 -33.68 -11.22
C VAL A 254 9.48 -34.68 -11.69
N ASP A 255 10.68 -34.59 -11.13
CA ASP A 255 11.78 -35.50 -11.42
C ASP A 255 11.90 -36.52 -10.28
N PHE A 256 11.38 -37.73 -10.51
CA PHE A 256 11.41 -38.80 -9.53
C PHE A 256 12.81 -39.40 -9.34
N GLU A 257 13.66 -39.38 -10.37
CA GLU A 257 15.02 -39.92 -10.30
C GLU A 257 15.90 -39.04 -9.40
N LYS A 258 15.84 -37.72 -9.61
CA LYS A 258 16.60 -36.75 -8.80
C LYS A 258 15.88 -36.35 -7.51
N ARG A 259 14.63 -36.79 -7.33
CA ARG A 259 13.74 -36.40 -6.21
C ARG A 259 13.58 -34.88 -6.10
N LEU A 260 13.32 -34.22 -7.23
CA LEU A 260 13.15 -32.77 -7.32
C LEU A 260 11.78 -32.36 -7.88
N ILE A 261 11.21 -31.31 -7.30
CA ILE A 261 10.08 -30.57 -7.89
C ILE A 261 10.63 -29.24 -8.43
N CYS A 262 10.60 -29.07 -9.75
CA CYS A 262 11.08 -27.88 -10.42
C CYS A 262 9.97 -26.82 -10.48
N VAL A 263 9.98 -25.86 -9.56
CA VAL A 263 9.02 -24.75 -9.61
C VAL A 263 9.43 -23.80 -10.72
N ARG A 264 8.66 -23.78 -11.81
CA ARG A 264 8.93 -22.96 -12.99
C ARG A 264 7.79 -22.04 -13.45
N GLU A 265 6.56 -22.49 -13.21
CA GLU A 265 5.33 -21.83 -13.63
C GLU A 265 4.43 -21.58 -12.41
N THR A 266 3.55 -20.59 -12.51
CA THR A 266 2.48 -20.34 -11.54
C THR A 266 1.14 -20.27 -12.25
N TYR A 267 0.11 -20.82 -11.64
CA TYR A 267 -1.26 -20.73 -12.13
C TYR A 267 -2.09 -19.82 -11.22
N THR A 268 -2.82 -18.87 -11.80
CA THR A 268 -3.74 -18.01 -11.04
C THR A 268 -4.92 -17.59 -11.91
N ALA A 269 -6.14 -17.88 -11.44
CA ALA A 269 -7.39 -17.41 -12.03
C ALA A 269 -7.58 -17.73 -13.54
N GLY A 270 -7.19 -18.93 -13.99
CA GLY A 270 -7.36 -19.33 -15.39
C GLY A 270 -6.12 -19.14 -16.27
N ASP A 271 -5.14 -18.36 -15.80
CA ASP A 271 -3.94 -18.06 -16.56
C ASP A 271 -2.71 -18.81 -16.01
N GLU A 272 -1.94 -19.38 -16.93
CA GLU A 272 -0.57 -19.85 -16.70
C GLU A 272 0.38 -18.66 -16.91
N ASP A 273 1.19 -18.32 -15.91
CA ASP A 273 2.19 -17.27 -16.00
C ASP A 273 3.57 -17.82 -15.62
N TYR A 274 4.59 -17.46 -16.39
CA TYR A 274 5.96 -17.85 -16.10
C TYR A 274 6.45 -17.07 -14.88
N THR A 275 7.23 -17.69 -13.99
CA THR A 275 7.80 -16.92 -12.90
C THR A 275 8.92 -16.03 -13.46
N LYS A 276 8.61 -14.75 -13.71
CA LYS A 276 9.51 -13.76 -14.34
C LYS A 276 10.77 -13.44 -13.53
N ASN A 277 10.78 -13.74 -12.24
CA ASN A 277 11.91 -13.42 -11.35
C ASN A 277 12.76 -14.68 -11.13
N ASP A 278 14.06 -14.58 -11.39
CA ASP A 278 15.03 -15.67 -11.28
C ASP A 278 15.01 -16.34 -9.89
N THR A 279 14.75 -15.57 -8.82
CA THR A 279 14.59 -16.08 -7.44
C THR A 279 13.33 -16.91 -7.18
N SER A 280 12.33 -16.85 -8.07
CA SER A 280 11.09 -17.64 -7.96
C SER A 280 11.24 -19.03 -8.58
N GLN A 281 12.11 -19.14 -9.58
CA GLN A 281 12.52 -20.37 -10.22
C GLN A 281 13.42 -21.14 -9.25
N ARG A 282 13.00 -22.35 -8.83
CA ARG A 282 13.76 -23.12 -7.84
C ARG A 282 13.45 -24.59 -7.89
N ASP A 283 14.35 -25.39 -7.34
CA ASP A 283 14.16 -26.82 -7.17
C ASP A 283 13.89 -27.12 -5.71
N ILE A 284 12.80 -27.83 -5.46
CA ILE A 284 12.43 -28.29 -4.12
C ILE A 284 12.81 -29.76 -4.01
N ARG A 285 13.70 -30.07 -3.07
CA ARG A 285 14.00 -31.47 -2.71
C ARG A 285 12.78 -32.15 -2.08
N MET A 286 12.40 -33.32 -2.60
CA MET A 286 11.32 -34.11 -2.04
C MET A 286 11.77 -34.81 -0.76
N SER A 287 11.02 -34.63 0.33
CA SER A 287 11.09 -35.53 1.47
C SER A 287 10.44 -36.88 1.11
N GLN A 288 10.73 -37.94 1.88
CA GLN A 288 10.14 -39.26 1.63
C GLN A 288 8.60 -39.23 1.58
N PRO A 289 7.88 -38.56 2.51
CA PRO A 289 6.42 -38.44 2.42
C PRO A 289 5.92 -37.74 1.15
N VAL A 290 6.66 -36.73 0.66
CA VAL A 290 6.32 -36.01 -0.58
C VAL A 290 6.53 -36.90 -1.80
N TYR A 291 7.63 -37.66 -1.83
CA TYR A 291 7.92 -38.60 -2.91
C TYR A 291 6.82 -39.68 -3.02
N ASP A 292 6.46 -40.29 -1.89
CA ASP A 292 5.43 -41.34 -1.84
C ASP A 292 4.05 -40.80 -2.22
N ALA A 293 3.72 -39.58 -1.79
CA ALA A 293 2.49 -38.89 -2.19
C ALA A 293 2.44 -38.60 -3.69
N LEU A 294 3.54 -38.10 -4.28
CA LEU A 294 3.59 -37.85 -5.71
C LEU A 294 3.54 -39.13 -6.54
N LYS A 295 4.10 -40.24 -6.04
CA LYS A 295 4.02 -41.53 -6.73
C LYS A 295 2.57 -42.05 -6.78
N ARG A 296 1.84 -42.02 -5.66
CA ARG A 296 0.40 -42.35 -5.62
C ARG A 296 -0.41 -41.41 -6.50
N GLN A 297 -0.12 -40.12 -6.46
CA GLN A 297 -0.81 -39.13 -7.28
C GLN A 297 -0.57 -39.33 -8.79
N TYR A 298 0.61 -39.83 -9.17
CA TYR A 298 0.94 -40.14 -10.56
C TYR A 298 0.09 -41.29 -11.11
N GLU A 299 -0.18 -42.31 -10.29
CA GLU A 299 -1.09 -43.41 -10.65
C GLU A 299 -2.52 -42.88 -10.90
N ALA A 300 -2.96 -41.88 -10.12
CA ALA A 300 -4.29 -41.29 -10.24
C ALA A 300 -4.45 -40.31 -11.42
N THR A 301 -3.43 -39.49 -11.72
CA THR A 301 -3.58 -38.34 -12.64
C THR A 301 -2.54 -38.27 -13.75
N GLY A 302 -1.41 -38.97 -13.64
CA GLY A 302 -0.27 -38.88 -14.56
C GLY A 302 -0.59 -39.22 -16.02
N LYS A 303 -1.59 -40.08 -16.24
CA LYS A 303 -2.07 -40.46 -17.59
C LYS A 303 -3.25 -39.61 -18.08
N PHE A 304 -3.88 -38.85 -17.18
CA PHE A 304 -5.14 -38.15 -17.43
C PHE A 304 -4.96 -36.65 -17.63
N SER A 305 -4.05 -36.03 -16.89
CA SER A 305 -3.82 -34.58 -16.93
C SER A 305 -2.33 -34.26 -17.02
N LYS A 306 -2.00 -33.11 -17.63
CA LYS A 306 -0.66 -32.51 -17.53
C LYS A 306 -0.36 -32.00 -16.12
N PHE A 307 -1.39 -31.71 -15.32
CA PHE A 307 -1.27 -31.21 -13.95
C PHE A 307 -1.19 -32.35 -12.95
N VAL A 308 -0.36 -32.18 -11.92
CA VAL A 308 -0.21 -33.12 -10.80
C VAL A 308 -1.50 -33.21 -10.00
N PHE A 309 -2.13 -32.06 -9.75
CA PHE A 309 -3.39 -31.98 -9.03
C PHE A 309 -4.43 -31.31 -9.92
N CYS A 310 -5.46 -32.06 -10.27
CA CYS A 310 -6.49 -31.59 -11.20
C CYS A 310 -7.90 -31.92 -10.71
N ASN A 311 -8.88 -31.22 -11.26
CA ASN A 311 -10.28 -31.55 -11.12
C ASN A 311 -10.67 -32.72 -12.05
N ARG A 312 -11.95 -33.08 -12.06
CA ARG A 312 -12.49 -34.19 -12.88
C ARG A 312 -12.35 -33.99 -14.39
N ASP A 313 -12.14 -32.76 -14.83
CA ASP A 313 -11.97 -32.41 -16.25
C ASP A 313 -10.49 -32.32 -16.65
N GLY A 314 -9.57 -32.66 -15.73
CA GLY A 314 -8.12 -32.57 -15.96
C GLY A 314 -7.56 -31.17 -15.83
N ASN A 315 -8.37 -30.18 -15.44
CA ASN A 315 -7.95 -28.80 -15.22
C ASN A 315 -7.36 -28.61 -13.82
N PRO A 316 -6.48 -27.62 -13.60
CA PRO A 316 -5.82 -27.42 -12.31
C PRO A 316 -6.85 -27.10 -11.21
N ILE A 317 -6.47 -27.35 -9.95
CA ILE A 317 -7.35 -27.05 -8.81
C ILE A 317 -7.68 -25.56 -8.78
N ASP A 318 -8.98 -25.23 -8.81
CA ASP A 318 -9.44 -23.87 -8.59
C ASP A 318 -9.41 -23.52 -7.09
N LEU A 319 -8.61 -22.51 -6.74
CA LEU A 319 -8.41 -22.08 -5.36
C LEU A 319 -9.71 -21.66 -4.68
N HIS A 320 -10.63 -21.01 -5.39
CA HIS A 320 -11.88 -20.53 -4.80
C HIS A 320 -12.77 -21.72 -4.39
N ASN A 321 -12.95 -22.68 -5.30
CA ASN A 321 -13.68 -23.90 -5.06
C ASN A 321 -13.03 -24.75 -3.97
N PHE A 322 -11.70 -24.90 -4.01
CA PHE A 322 -10.95 -25.60 -2.97
C PHE A 322 -11.18 -24.97 -1.58
N CYS A 323 -11.05 -23.65 -1.47
CA CYS A 323 -11.27 -22.94 -0.21
C CYS A 323 -12.68 -23.19 0.34
N LYS A 324 -13.69 -22.99 -0.52
CA LYS A 324 -15.10 -23.03 -0.13
C LYS A 324 -15.59 -24.44 0.19
N ARG A 325 -15.13 -25.45 -0.56
CA ARG A 325 -15.69 -26.82 -0.51
C ARG A 325 -14.84 -27.81 0.26
N VAL A 326 -13.55 -27.54 0.46
CA VAL A 326 -12.62 -28.50 1.09
C VAL A 326 -11.95 -27.86 2.30
N TRP A 327 -11.18 -26.80 2.11
CA TRP A 327 -10.30 -26.25 3.14
C TRP A 327 -11.06 -25.73 4.38
N TYR A 328 -11.97 -24.76 4.22
CA TYR A 328 -12.67 -24.19 5.37
C TYR A 328 -13.63 -25.18 6.07
N PRO A 329 -14.40 -26.02 5.34
CA PRO A 329 -15.18 -27.08 5.96
C PRO A 329 -14.33 -28.07 6.76
N LEU A 330 -13.15 -28.45 6.26
CA LEU A 330 -12.25 -29.36 6.96
C LEU A 330 -11.71 -28.76 8.26
N LEU A 331 -11.25 -27.49 8.24
CA LEU A 331 -10.81 -26.81 9.46
C LEU A 331 -11.92 -26.73 10.50
N GLN A 332 -13.15 -26.40 10.06
CA GLN A 332 -14.31 -26.35 10.94
C GLN A 332 -14.63 -27.73 11.55
N HIS A 333 -14.60 -28.79 10.73
CA HIS A 333 -14.85 -30.16 11.18
C HIS A 333 -13.82 -30.61 12.24
N LEU A 334 -12.56 -30.22 12.07
CA LEU A 334 -11.47 -30.54 13.00
C LEU A 334 -11.44 -29.67 14.26
N GLY A 335 -12.32 -28.67 14.36
CA GLY A 335 -12.29 -27.67 15.44
C GLY A 335 -11.07 -26.75 15.39
N LEU A 336 -10.44 -26.60 14.23
CA LEU A 336 -9.27 -25.75 14.04
C LEU A 336 -9.68 -24.32 13.68
N GLU A 337 -8.88 -23.35 14.13
CA GLU A 337 -9.11 -21.95 13.80
C GLU A 337 -9.09 -21.72 12.28
N LYS A 338 -9.90 -20.75 11.85
CA LYS A 338 -9.99 -20.38 10.43
C LYS A 338 -8.68 -19.76 9.96
N ARG A 339 -7.89 -20.53 9.21
CA ARG A 339 -6.63 -20.12 8.60
C ARG A 339 -6.76 -20.13 7.08
N THR A 340 -5.98 -19.32 6.35
CA THR A 340 -5.97 -19.37 4.87
C THR A 340 -5.08 -20.54 4.39
N PRO A 341 -5.30 -21.10 3.18
CA PRO A 341 -4.42 -22.15 2.66
C PRO A 341 -2.95 -21.75 2.58
N TYR A 342 -2.66 -20.45 2.45
CA TYR A 342 -1.28 -19.94 2.41
C TYR A 342 -0.51 -20.19 3.72
N GLN A 343 -1.20 -20.43 4.84
CA GLN A 343 -0.56 -20.83 6.09
C GLN A 343 0.16 -22.18 5.98
N SER A 344 -0.15 -23.03 4.99
CA SER A 344 0.61 -24.26 4.73
C SER A 344 2.07 -23.98 4.39
N ARG A 345 2.35 -22.90 3.66
CA ARG A 345 3.72 -22.48 3.34
C ARG A 345 4.44 -21.95 4.58
N HIS A 346 3.74 -21.16 5.39
CA HIS A 346 4.28 -20.71 6.68
C HIS A 346 4.58 -21.89 7.61
N THR A 347 3.72 -22.90 7.60
CA THR A 347 3.89 -24.14 8.34
C THR A 347 5.14 -24.89 7.89
N ALA A 348 5.33 -25.09 6.58
CA ALA A 348 6.55 -25.71 6.04
C ALA A 348 7.82 -25.01 6.53
N ALA A 349 7.85 -23.67 6.43
CA ALA A 349 8.99 -22.86 6.87
C ALA A 349 9.27 -23.01 8.36
N THR A 350 8.22 -22.96 9.20
CA THR A 350 8.34 -23.13 10.65
C THR A 350 8.78 -24.54 11.02
N LEU A 351 8.25 -25.58 10.37
CA LEU A 351 8.65 -26.97 10.63
C LEU A 351 10.11 -27.23 10.24
N TRP A 352 10.58 -26.70 9.10
CA TRP A 352 11.98 -26.83 8.72
C TRP A 352 12.92 -26.10 9.67
N LEU A 353 12.56 -24.89 10.11
CA LEU A 353 13.31 -24.17 11.13
C LEU A 353 13.34 -24.94 12.46
N ALA A 354 12.20 -25.48 12.89
CA ALA A 354 12.10 -26.28 14.11
C ALA A 354 12.90 -27.59 14.03
N ALA A 355 13.04 -28.18 12.84
CA ALA A 355 13.89 -29.33 12.59
C ALA A 355 15.40 -28.99 12.62
N GLY A 356 15.76 -27.72 12.71
CA GLY A 356 17.16 -27.26 12.73
C GLY A 356 17.79 -27.12 11.35
N GLU A 357 16.99 -27.05 10.28
CA GLU A 357 17.52 -26.89 8.92
C GLU A 357 18.19 -25.52 8.72
N ALA A 358 19.22 -25.48 7.88
CA ALA A 358 19.96 -24.26 7.60
C ALA A 358 19.06 -23.17 6.98
N PRO A 359 19.03 -21.94 7.53
CA PRO A 359 18.18 -20.86 7.03
C PRO A 359 18.37 -20.56 5.53
N GLU A 360 19.59 -20.65 5.00
CA GLU A 360 19.91 -20.46 3.59
C GLU A 360 19.27 -21.55 2.72
N TRP A 361 19.28 -22.80 3.20
CA TRP A 361 18.64 -23.91 2.51
C TRP A 361 17.12 -23.71 2.48
N ILE A 362 16.52 -23.30 3.61
CA ILE A 362 15.10 -23.00 3.69
C ILE A 362 14.73 -21.85 2.75
N ALA A 363 15.51 -20.76 2.74
CA ALA A 363 15.28 -19.61 1.86
C ALA A 363 15.27 -20.02 0.39
N ARG A 364 16.21 -20.90 0.01
CA ARG A 364 16.31 -21.46 -1.35
C ARG A 364 15.10 -22.32 -1.70
N GLN A 365 14.68 -23.23 -0.81
CA GLN A 365 13.50 -24.07 -1.00
C GLN A 365 12.20 -23.26 -1.10
N LEU A 366 12.12 -22.15 -0.36
CA LEU A 366 10.98 -21.24 -0.40
C LEU A 366 11.02 -20.28 -1.60
N GLY A 367 12.20 -20.00 -2.18
CA GLY A 367 12.36 -18.97 -3.21
C GLY A 367 12.20 -17.56 -2.62
N HIS A 368 12.88 -17.31 -1.50
CA HIS A 368 13.05 -15.98 -0.94
C HIS A 368 14.32 -15.34 -1.52
N ALA A 369 14.26 -14.03 -1.81
CA ALA A 369 15.43 -13.29 -2.27
C ALA A 369 16.48 -13.08 -1.16
N ASN A 370 16.06 -13.10 0.10
CA ASN A 370 16.96 -13.02 1.26
C ASN A 370 16.44 -13.87 2.44
N THR A 371 17.32 -14.12 3.41
CA THR A 371 17.00 -14.89 4.64
C THR A 371 16.32 -14.04 5.70
N GLU A 372 16.34 -12.71 5.60
CA GLU A 372 15.74 -11.78 6.57
C GLU A 372 14.26 -12.11 6.82
N MET A 373 13.50 -12.40 5.76
CA MET A 373 12.11 -12.83 5.86
C MET A 373 11.90 -14.05 6.76
N LEU A 374 12.88 -14.96 6.85
CA LEU A 374 12.78 -16.12 7.74
C LEU A 374 12.87 -15.70 9.20
N PHE A 375 13.84 -14.85 9.54
CA PHE A 375 14.05 -14.38 10.90
C PHE A 375 12.98 -13.39 11.36
N THR A 376 12.48 -12.52 10.49
CA THR A 376 11.43 -11.56 10.86
C THR A 376 10.07 -12.23 11.08
N VAL A 377 9.76 -13.28 10.29
CA VAL A 377 8.42 -13.86 10.26
C VAL A 377 8.30 -15.13 11.10
N TYR A 378 9.31 -16.00 11.07
CA TYR A 378 9.16 -17.37 11.61
C TYR A 378 9.93 -17.62 12.90
N SER A 379 10.98 -16.86 13.21
CA SER A 379 11.83 -17.07 14.41
C SER A 379 11.01 -17.19 15.70
N ARG A 380 9.93 -16.41 15.84
CA ARG A 380 9.03 -16.43 17.00
C ARG A 380 8.25 -17.72 17.20
N PHE A 381 8.17 -18.60 16.19
CA PHE A 381 7.47 -19.88 16.25
C PHE A 381 8.39 -21.08 16.49
N VAL A 382 9.71 -20.87 16.37
CA VAL A 382 10.76 -21.83 16.71
C VAL A 382 10.97 -22.07 18.22
N PRO A 383 10.73 -21.14 19.18
CA PRO A 383 11.39 -21.18 20.50
C PRO A 383 11.00 -22.33 21.45
N ASN A 384 10.24 -23.36 21.05
CA ASN A 384 9.82 -24.39 21.99
C ASN A 384 9.46 -25.76 21.39
N LEU A 385 9.71 -26.03 20.10
CA LEU A 385 9.35 -27.34 19.53
C LEU A 385 10.35 -28.45 19.90
N THR A 386 11.63 -28.14 20.09
CA THR A 386 12.65 -29.15 20.42
C THR A 386 13.20 -29.03 21.84
N ARG A 387 13.12 -27.87 22.52
CA ARG A 387 13.73 -27.61 23.85
C ARG A 387 15.18 -28.12 23.95
N GLN A 388 15.88 -28.12 22.83
CA GLN A 388 17.17 -28.79 22.62
C GLN A 388 18.16 -27.85 21.93
N ASP A 389 18.06 -26.55 22.18
CA ASP A 389 19.06 -25.60 21.71
C ASP A 389 20.43 -26.03 22.25
N GLY A 390 21.38 -26.25 21.33
CA GLY A 390 22.69 -26.81 21.66
C GLY A 390 22.82 -28.32 21.46
N SER A 391 21.74 -29.12 21.33
CA SER A 391 21.84 -30.59 21.18
C SER A 391 22.49 -31.02 19.86
N ALA A 392 22.34 -30.24 18.80
CA ALA A 392 23.03 -30.46 17.53
C ALA A 392 24.54 -30.22 17.67
N PHE A 393 24.93 -29.17 18.41
CA PHE A 393 26.33 -28.88 18.72
C PHE A 393 26.92 -29.91 19.69
N GLU A 394 26.16 -30.32 20.69
CA GLU A 394 26.54 -31.38 21.63
C GLU A 394 26.75 -32.72 20.89
N ARG A 395 25.84 -33.12 20.00
CA ARG A 395 26.01 -34.31 19.14
C ARG A 395 27.27 -34.20 18.27
N LEU A 396 27.55 -33.03 17.70
CA LEU A 396 28.77 -32.79 16.93
C LEU A 396 30.03 -32.95 17.80
N LEU A 397 30.03 -32.39 19.01
CA LEU A 397 31.14 -32.51 19.96
C LEU A 397 31.38 -33.97 20.37
N LEU A 398 30.31 -34.70 20.70
CA LEU A 398 30.38 -36.12 21.07
C LEU A 398 30.89 -37.00 19.93
N GLN A 399 30.44 -36.74 18.70
CA GLN A 399 30.94 -37.45 17.50
C GLN A 399 32.41 -37.11 17.19
N SER A 400 32.84 -35.89 17.50
CA SER A 400 34.22 -35.44 17.23
C SER A 400 35.20 -35.84 18.35
N GLY A 401 34.72 -36.03 19.58
CA GLY A 401 35.52 -36.38 20.76
C GLY A 401 35.69 -37.88 21.00
N GLY A 402 34.89 -38.74 20.36
CA GLY A 402 34.86 -40.19 20.62
C GLY A 402 35.95 -41.06 19.97
N ASN A 403 37.00 -40.48 19.37
CA ASN A 403 38.03 -41.23 18.64
C ASN A 403 39.47 -41.00 19.11
N LYS A 404 39.66 -40.53 20.35
CA LYS A 404 40.96 -40.42 20.98
C LYS A 404 40.89 -40.93 22.42
N ASN A 405 41.06 -42.23 22.62
CA ASN A 405 41.73 -42.86 23.78
C ASN A 405 41.32 -44.35 23.96
N ASP A 406 41.57 -45.20 22.98
CA ASP A 406 41.58 -46.66 23.21
C ASP A 406 42.74 -47.30 22.44
N THR A 407 43.96 -46.86 22.73
CA THR A 407 45.16 -47.64 22.43
C THR A 407 46.28 -47.22 23.37
N THR A 408 46.29 -47.75 24.59
CA THR A 408 47.51 -48.22 25.28
C THR A 408 47.16 -48.78 26.66
N ALA A 409 47.56 -50.04 26.85
CA ALA A 409 47.89 -50.72 28.11
C ALA A 409 46.97 -51.89 28.50
N ALA A 410 47.00 -52.94 27.68
CA ALA A 410 46.84 -54.31 28.16
C ALA A 410 48.12 -55.08 27.81
N THR A 411 49.06 -55.25 28.76
CA THR A 411 49.87 -56.47 28.86
C THR A 411 50.57 -56.58 30.22
N SER A 412 50.46 -57.78 30.82
CA SER A 412 51.35 -58.45 31.80
C SER A 412 51.43 -57.86 33.22
N VAL A 413 51.23 -58.58 34.34
CA VAL A 413 51.68 -59.94 34.77
C VAL A 413 50.73 -60.39 35.92
N GLU A 414 49.98 -61.50 35.85
CA GLU A 414 50.28 -62.89 36.28
C GLU A 414 50.64 -63.15 37.77
N THR A 415 49.80 -63.96 38.45
CA THR A 415 50.07 -64.82 39.65
C THR A 415 50.41 -64.12 40.98
N ALA A 416 49.95 -64.53 42.17
CA ALA A 416 49.36 -65.78 42.67
C ALA A 416 48.31 -65.50 43.76
#